data_AF-A0A536KP52-F1
#
_entry.id   AF-A0A536KP52-F1
#
_cell.length_a   1.000
_cell.length_b   1.000
_cell.length_c   1.000
_cell.angle_alpha   90.00
_cell.angle_beta   90.00
_cell.angle_gamma   90.00
#
_symmetry.space_group_name_H-M   'P 1'
#
loop_
_entity.id
_entity.type
_entity.pdbx_description
1 polymer ?
#
loop_
_entity_poly.entity_id
_entity_poly.type
_entity_poly.pdbx_seq_one_letter_code
_entity_poly.pdbx_strand_id
1 'polypeptide(L)'
;MAQCLRDRSSRWPRSHGRAPGSLPDHAGLDRDRPPAPGADHYVATPRDGAPEVRAVKFRLAFLLEQTLGHVAHTKNIERALSSHPWVEPTVIKLPFDARPRPTAWVPGGRNWSVRASLMARRGLAQRLRQGALDAVFVHTQVAALLSTGLFARVPTVISLDATPRDFDEVGFAYGHRRQARWLEELKAALNRRALAGATALVTWSRQAARSLSEHYGVDPDRITVIRPGVDLGLFRPSPAPRSPVYRQA
;
A
#
# COMPACT_ATOMS: atom_id res chain seq x y z
N MET A 1 7.01 48.46 -21.37
CA MET A 1 8.32 48.80 -20.76
C MET A 1 8.27 48.27 -19.33
N ALA A 2 9.07 47.34 -18.82
CA ALA A 2 10.29 46.71 -19.29
C ALA A 2 10.35 45.27 -18.75
N GLN A 3 11.00 44.40 -19.53
CA GLN A 3 11.44 43.06 -19.17
C GLN A 3 12.56 43.09 -18.11
N CYS A 4 12.79 41.90 -17.53
CA CYS A 4 14.09 41.29 -17.21
C CYS A 4 14.34 41.10 -15.70
N LEU A 5 14.28 39.84 -15.24
CA LEU A 5 15.49 39.09 -14.85
C LEU A 5 15.12 37.64 -14.56
N ARG A 6 15.91 36.74 -15.16
CA ARG A 6 15.85 35.29 -15.04
C ARG A 6 16.54 34.83 -13.76
N ASP A 7 16.29 33.55 -13.48
CA ASP A 7 17.25 32.58 -12.93
C ASP A 7 17.54 32.63 -11.43
N ARG A 8 16.95 31.67 -10.71
CA ARG A 8 17.60 31.00 -9.58
C ARG A 8 17.23 29.52 -9.58
N SER A 9 18.09 28.75 -10.25
CA SER A 9 18.34 27.36 -9.98
C SER A 9 18.45 27.05 -8.47
N SER A 10 17.53 26.27 -7.91
CA SER A 10 17.74 25.60 -6.62
C SER A 10 18.32 24.22 -6.86
N ARG A 11 19.62 24.18 -7.16
CA ARG A 11 20.43 22.96 -7.13
C ARG A 11 20.64 22.57 -5.67
N TRP A 12 20.01 21.49 -5.23
CA TRP A 12 20.43 20.81 -3.99
C TRP A 12 21.63 19.89 -4.27
N PRO A 13 22.55 19.70 -3.30
CA PRO A 13 23.85 19.09 -3.54
C PRO A 13 23.72 17.58 -3.80
N ARG A 14 24.46 17.07 -4.79
CA ARG A 14 24.72 15.64 -4.95
C ARG A 14 25.62 15.20 -3.79
N SER A 15 25.04 14.54 -2.78
CA SER A 15 25.82 13.81 -1.80
C SER A 15 26.36 12.53 -2.45
N HIS A 16 27.67 12.52 -2.69
CA HIS A 16 28.42 11.31 -2.99
C HIS A 16 28.50 10.44 -1.73
N GLY A 17 27.53 9.55 -1.56
CA GLY A 17 27.54 8.45 -0.61
C GLY A 17 27.15 7.17 -1.35
N ARG A 18 28.07 6.19 -1.39
CA ARG A 18 27.92 4.90 -2.07
C ARG A 18 26.54 4.28 -1.80
N ALA A 19 25.71 4.15 -2.83
CA ALA A 19 24.39 3.55 -2.76
C ALA A 19 24.49 2.03 -2.47
N PRO A 20 23.82 1.50 -1.44
CA PRO A 20 23.73 0.07 -1.25
C PRO A 20 22.65 -0.51 -2.17
N GLY A 21 23.08 -1.26 -3.19
CA GLY A 21 22.21 -2.04 -4.07
C GLY A 21 21.49 -1.20 -5.11
N SER A 22 22.20 -0.84 -6.18
CA SER A 22 21.57 -0.34 -7.41
C SER A 22 20.49 -1.32 -7.85
N LEU A 23 19.24 -0.84 -7.92
CA LEU A 23 18.23 -1.42 -8.80
C LEU A 23 18.85 -1.64 -10.18
N PRO A 24 18.41 -2.62 -10.98
CA PRO A 24 18.78 -2.64 -12.39
C PRO A 24 18.53 -1.25 -12.98
N ASP A 25 19.46 -0.76 -13.80
CA ASP A 25 19.42 0.62 -14.27
C ASP A 25 18.20 0.83 -15.19
N HIS A 26 17.11 1.30 -14.59
CA HIS A 26 15.84 1.64 -15.25
C HIS A 26 15.69 3.16 -15.37
N ALA A 27 16.80 3.92 -15.39
CA ALA A 27 16.81 5.38 -15.31
C ALA A 27 16.24 6.10 -16.55
N GLY A 28 15.89 5.37 -17.62
CA GLY A 28 15.41 5.93 -18.89
C GLY A 28 13.97 5.57 -19.29
N LEU A 29 13.21 4.90 -18.42
CA LEU A 29 11.88 4.37 -18.73
C LEU A 29 10.77 5.34 -18.27
N ASP A 30 9.77 5.58 -19.11
CA ASP A 30 8.54 6.29 -18.71
C ASP A 30 7.68 5.39 -17.80
N ARG A 31 7.90 5.51 -16.48
CA ARG A 31 7.28 4.68 -15.44
C ARG A 31 5.81 5.01 -15.19
N ASP A 32 5.32 6.13 -15.73
CA ASP A 32 4.01 6.68 -15.37
C ASP A 32 2.88 6.16 -16.27
N ARG A 33 3.23 5.42 -17.34
CA ARG A 33 2.25 4.81 -18.24
C ARG A 33 2.22 3.29 -18.08
N PRO A 34 1.22 2.70 -17.40
CA PRO A 34 1.03 1.26 -17.41
C PRO A 34 0.75 0.77 -18.85
N PRO A 35 1.06 -0.50 -19.16
CA PRO A 35 0.83 -1.05 -20.49
C PRO A 35 -0.67 -1.14 -20.76
N ALA A 36 -1.05 -1.23 -22.03
CA ALA A 36 -2.44 -1.48 -22.41
C ALA A 36 -2.94 -2.78 -21.73
N PRO A 37 -4.20 -2.83 -21.25
CA PRO A 37 -4.76 -4.03 -20.64
C PRO A 37 -4.58 -5.24 -21.55
N GLY A 38 -4.01 -6.33 -21.02
CA GLY A 38 -3.81 -7.60 -21.76
C GLY A 38 -2.44 -7.80 -22.41
N ALA A 39 -1.48 -6.87 -22.25
CA ALA A 39 -0.12 -7.09 -22.72
C ALA A 39 0.67 -8.05 -21.81
N ASP A 40 1.31 -9.06 -22.39
CA ASP A 40 2.22 -10.00 -21.70
C ASP A 40 3.56 -9.37 -21.26
N HIS A 41 3.79 -8.12 -21.66
CA HIS A 41 5.03 -7.39 -21.50
C HIS A 41 4.77 -5.91 -21.21
N TYR A 42 5.59 -5.33 -20.34
CA TYR A 42 5.64 -3.89 -20.14
C TYR A 42 6.57 -3.24 -21.16
N VAL A 43 6.03 -2.51 -22.15
CA VAL A 43 6.86 -1.72 -23.07
C VAL A 43 7.25 -0.43 -22.38
N ALA A 44 8.53 -0.32 -22.05
CA ALA A 44 9.08 0.88 -21.49
C ALA A 44 9.74 1.69 -22.63
N THR A 45 9.19 2.84 -22.99
CA THR A 45 9.75 3.71 -24.03
C THR A 45 10.97 4.47 -23.50
N PRO A 46 12.16 4.36 -24.14
CA PRO A 46 13.28 5.24 -23.83
C PRO A 46 12.92 6.71 -24.14
N ARG A 47 13.37 7.64 -23.31
CA ARG A 47 13.13 9.09 -23.48
C ARG A 47 13.68 9.69 -24.78
N ASP A 48 14.70 9.05 -25.39
CA ASP A 48 15.51 9.64 -26.47
C ASP A 48 15.62 8.81 -27.76
N GLY A 49 14.79 7.78 -27.99
CA GLY A 49 14.88 6.99 -29.23
C GLY A 49 14.08 5.70 -29.22
N ALA A 50 13.88 5.13 -30.41
CA ALA A 50 12.93 4.07 -30.77
C ALA A 50 12.54 3.06 -29.67
N PRO A 51 11.26 2.68 -29.55
CA PRO A 51 10.78 1.77 -28.50
C PRO A 51 11.47 0.40 -28.58
N GLU A 52 12.44 0.17 -27.70
CA GLU A 52 12.94 -1.19 -27.46
C GLU A 52 11.91 -1.93 -26.61
N VAL A 53 11.17 -2.85 -27.24
CA VAL A 53 10.18 -3.69 -26.54
C VAL A 53 10.94 -4.74 -25.72
N ARG A 54 11.11 -4.49 -24.43
CA ARG A 54 11.58 -5.51 -23.48
C ARG A 54 10.41 -6.03 -22.66
N ALA A 55 10.20 -7.35 -22.69
CA ALA A 55 9.28 -8.01 -21.75
C ALA A 55 9.89 -8.01 -20.34
N VAL A 56 9.68 -6.92 -19.59
CA VAL A 56 10.09 -6.85 -18.18
C VAL A 56 8.95 -7.37 -17.31
N LYS A 57 9.24 -8.37 -16.47
CA LYS A 57 8.35 -8.78 -15.39
C LYS A 57 8.80 -8.11 -14.09
N PHE A 58 7.89 -7.40 -13.43
CA PHE A 58 8.18 -6.78 -12.14
C PHE A 58 7.93 -7.76 -11.00
N ARG A 59 8.93 -7.96 -10.16
CA ARG A 59 8.91 -8.82 -8.98
C ARG A 59 8.36 -8.04 -7.80
N LEU A 60 7.08 -8.20 -7.53
CA LEU A 60 6.35 -7.41 -6.54
C LEU A 60 5.94 -8.27 -5.35
N ALA A 61 6.10 -7.75 -4.13
CA ALA A 61 5.57 -8.42 -2.93
C ALA A 61 4.35 -7.68 -2.38
N PHE A 62 3.31 -8.44 -2.02
CA PHE A 62 2.06 -7.92 -1.46
C PHE A 62 1.88 -8.48 -0.05
N LEU A 63 1.96 -7.62 0.96
CA LEU A 63 1.72 -7.98 2.35
C LEU A 63 0.32 -7.55 2.73
N LEU A 64 -0.58 -8.52 2.91
CA LEU A 64 -2.02 -8.26 2.96
C LEU A 64 -2.65 -8.79 4.26
N GLU A 65 -3.16 -7.87 5.06
CA GLU A 65 -3.92 -8.14 6.27
C GLU A 65 -5.20 -8.92 5.97
N GLN A 66 -5.48 -9.96 6.75
CA GLN A 66 -6.67 -10.82 6.57
C GLN A 66 -7.70 -10.60 7.69
N THR A 67 -8.03 -9.34 7.97
CA THR A 67 -9.11 -8.93 8.88
C THR A 67 -10.24 -8.27 8.08
N LEU A 68 -11.50 -8.50 8.49
CA LEU A 68 -12.69 -7.79 7.99
C LEU A 68 -12.70 -7.58 6.45
N GLY A 69 -12.90 -6.34 6.00
CA GLY A 69 -12.96 -5.97 4.59
C GLY A 69 -11.65 -6.16 3.82
N HIS A 70 -10.51 -6.31 4.50
CA HIS A 70 -9.21 -6.53 3.84
C HIS A 70 -9.11 -7.92 3.19
N VAL A 71 -9.93 -8.90 3.64
CA VAL A 71 -10.08 -10.19 2.96
C VAL A 71 -10.69 -10.00 1.56
N ALA A 72 -11.71 -9.16 1.43
CA ALA A 72 -12.30 -8.84 0.13
C ALA A 72 -11.31 -8.06 -0.75
N HIS A 73 -10.60 -7.10 -0.18
CA HIS A 73 -9.55 -6.36 -0.89
C HIS A 73 -8.44 -7.30 -1.40
N THR A 74 -8.02 -8.27 -0.59
CA THR A 74 -7.04 -9.30 -0.99
C THR A 74 -7.51 -10.09 -2.21
N LYS A 75 -8.76 -10.57 -2.20
CA LYS A 75 -9.34 -11.30 -3.34
C LYS A 75 -9.36 -10.46 -4.61
N ASN A 76 -9.68 -9.17 -4.49
CA ASN A 76 -9.67 -8.25 -5.62
C ASN A 76 -8.26 -8.04 -6.17
N ILE A 77 -7.24 -7.92 -5.31
CA ILE A 77 -5.83 -7.83 -5.73
C ILE A 77 -5.41 -9.12 -6.42
N GLU A 78 -5.68 -10.29 -5.85
CA GLU A 78 -5.30 -11.58 -6.45
C GLU A 78 -5.93 -11.78 -7.84
N ARG A 79 -7.21 -11.39 -8.00
CA ARG A 79 -7.89 -11.39 -9.30
C ARG A 79 -7.28 -10.39 -10.29
N ALA A 80 -6.91 -9.20 -9.83
CA ALA A 80 -6.23 -8.23 -10.68
C ALA A 80 -4.89 -8.81 -11.15
N LEU A 81 -4.09 -9.36 -10.23
CA LEU A 81 -2.78 -9.95 -10.53
C LEU A 81 -2.86 -11.10 -11.54
N SER A 82 -3.90 -11.93 -11.49
CA SER A 82 -4.06 -13.01 -12.48
C SER A 82 -4.28 -12.50 -13.91
N SER A 83 -4.65 -11.23 -14.06
CA SER A 83 -4.89 -10.59 -15.36
C SER A 83 -3.70 -9.71 -15.81
N HIS A 84 -2.61 -9.66 -15.04
CA HIS A 84 -1.43 -8.81 -15.30
C HIS A 84 -0.14 -9.68 -15.37
N PRO A 85 0.10 -10.36 -16.50
CA PRO A 85 1.23 -11.29 -16.69
C PRO A 85 2.63 -10.65 -16.62
N TRP A 86 2.72 -9.32 -16.72
CA TRP A 86 3.94 -8.53 -16.53
C TRP A 86 4.29 -8.32 -15.04
N VAL A 87 3.48 -8.81 -14.12
CA VAL A 87 3.79 -8.86 -12.68
C VAL A 87 4.14 -10.28 -12.28
N GLU A 88 5.24 -10.45 -11.56
CA GLU A 88 5.59 -11.66 -10.83
C GLU A 88 5.28 -11.43 -9.33
N PRO A 89 4.06 -11.75 -8.87
CA PRO A 89 3.65 -11.42 -7.51
C PRO A 89 4.12 -12.47 -6.49
N THR A 90 4.52 -12.01 -5.32
CA THR A 90 4.58 -12.80 -4.10
C THR A 90 3.54 -12.28 -3.10
N VAL A 91 2.48 -13.03 -2.85
CA VAL A 91 1.43 -12.64 -1.90
C VAL A 91 1.70 -13.25 -0.53
N ILE A 92 1.86 -12.41 0.48
CA ILE A 92 2.07 -12.76 1.88
C ILE A 92 0.83 -12.34 2.67
N LYS A 93 -0.04 -13.31 2.94
CA LYS A 93 -1.26 -13.09 3.74
C LYS A 93 -0.89 -13.07 5.22
N LEU A 94 -1.36 -12.05 5.94
CA LEU A 94 -1.16 -11.88 7.38
C LEU A 94 -2.42 -12.34 8.11
N PRO A 95 -2.51 -13.61 8.54
CA PRO A 95 -3.73 -14.17 9.10
C PRO A 95 -4.06 -13.53 10.45
N PHE A 96 -5.34 -13.24 10.65
CA PHE A 96 -5.86 -12.89 11.96
C PHE A 96 -6.24 -14.15 12.72
N ASP A 97 -5.60 -14.38 13.86
CA ASP A 97 -6.05 -15.40 14.80
C ASP A 97 -6.82 -14.74 15.95
N ALA A 98 -8.11 -15.04 16.04
CA ALA A 98 -8.96 -14.67 17.16
C ALA A 98 -8.58 -15.41 18.45
N ARG A 99 -7.92 -16.58 18.34
CA ARG A 99 -7.47 -17.36 19.49
C ARG A 99 -6.06 -16.90 19.93
N PRO A 100 -5.82 -16.69 21.24
CA PRO A 100 -4.49 -16.38 21.74
C PRO A 100 -3.56 -17.56 21.47
N ARG A 101 -2.45 -17.31 20.76
CA ARG A 101 -1.35 -18.28 20.65
C ARG A 101 -0.59 -18.34 21.98
N PRO A 102 0.22 -19.38 22.25
CA PRO A 102 1.09 -19.43 23.43
C PRO A 102 1.98 -18.18 23.58
N THR A 103 2.37 -17.57 22.45
CA THR A 103 3.13 -16.31 22.40
C THR A 103 2.35 -15.07 22.87
N ALA A 104 1.07 -15.20 23.20
CA ALA A 104 0.26 -14.11 23.76
C ALA A 104 0.72 -13.68 25.17
N TRP A 105 1.55 -14.48 25.85
CA TRP A 105 2.14 -14.10 27.15
C TRP A 105 3.21 -13.01 27.02
N VAL A 106 3.79 -12.83 25.83
CA VAL A 106 4.91 -11.88 25.62
C VAL A 106 4.32 -10.47 25.57
N PRO A 107 5.00 -9.43 26.11
CA PRO A 107 4.57 -8.04 25.94
C PRO A 107 4.31 -7.71 24.46
N GLY A 108 3.10 -7.21 24.15
CA GLY A 108 2.66 -6.95 22.77
C GLY A 108 2.14 -8.17 22.00
N GLY A 109 2.29 -9.40 22.52
CA GLY A 109 1.80 -10.64 21.91
C GLY A 109 0.28 -10.77 21.81
N ARG A 110 -0.47 -9.93 22.56
CA ARG A 110 -1.93 -9.76 22.43
C ARG A 110 -2.32 -8.60 21.52
N ASN A 111 -1.40 -7.68 21.23
CA ASN A 111 -1.69 -6.50 20.42
C ASN A 111 -1.60 -6.86 18.94
N TRP A 112 -2.73 -6.76 18.23
CA TRP A 112 -2.79 -7.07 16.81
C TRP A 112 -1.80 -6.26 15.98
N SER A 113 -1.65 -4.96 16.25
CA SER A 113 -0.73 -4.10 15.50
C SER A 113 0.72 -4.56 15.59
N VAL A 114 1.15 -4.98 16.78
CA VAL A 114 2.49 -5.55 16.98
C VAL A 114 2.62 -6.87 16.22
N ARG A 115 1.63 -7.77 16.36
CA ARG A 115 1.65 -9.08 15.68
C ARG A 115 1.68 -8.93 14.16
N ALA A 116 0.77 -8.15 13.58
CA ALA A 116 0.67 -7.92 12.15
C ALA A 116 1.96 -7.33 11.59
N SER A 117 2.50 -6.29 12.23
CA SER A 117 3.78 -5.68 11.84
C SER A 117 4.96 -6.65 11.95
N LEU A 118 5.04 -7.48 12.99
CA LEU A 118 6.11 -8.47 13.13
C LEU A 118 6.00 -9.58 12.06
N MET A 119 4.78 -10.05 11.78
CA MET A 119 4.53 -11.02 10.71
C MET A 119 4.94 -10.44 9.35
N ALA A 120 4.54 -9.20 9.08
CA ALA A 120 4.90 -8.50 7.86
C ALA A 120 6.42 -8.33 7.71
N ARG A 121 7.09 -7.83 8.76
CA ARG A 121 8.55 -7.66 8.77
C ARG A 121 9.27 -8.98 8.51
N ARG A 122 8.84 -10.07 9.17
CA ARG A 122 9.44 -11.40 9.00
C ARG A 122 9.22 -11.95 7.60
N GLY A 123 7.99 -11.87 7.09
CA GLY A 123 7.64 -12.32 5.74
C GLY A 123 8.43 -11.56 4.66
N LEU A 124 8.48 -10.23 4.76
CA LEU A 124 9.25 -9.40 3.83
C LEU A 124 10.75 -9.69 3.93
N ALA A 125 11.31 -9.78 5.14
CA ALA A 125 12.72 -10.10 5.33
C ALA A 125 13.08 -11.48 4.75
N GLN A 126 12.22 -12.49 4.93
CA GLN A 126 12.42 -13.80 4.32
C GLN A 126 12.36 -13.72 2.79
N ARG A 127 11.39 -13.01 2.23
CA ARG A 127 11.26 -12.86 0.77
C ARG A 127 12.44 -12.12 0.15
N LEU A 128 12.96 -11.09 0.81
CA LEU A 128 14.14 -10.35 0.35
C LEU A 128 15.41 -11.22 0.34
N ARG A 129 15.49 -12.27 1.18
CA ARG A 129 16.60 -13.25 1.12
C ARG A 129 16.53 -14.17 -0.08
N GLN A 130 15.35 -14.33 -0.69
CA GLN A 130 15.15 -15.17 -1.88
C GLN A 130 15.44 -14.41 -3.19
N GLY A 131 15.78 -13.12 -3.10
CA GLY A 131 16.15 -12.28 -4.23
C GLY A 131 15.54 -10.89 -4.15
N ALA A 132 16.04 -10.00 -5.00
CA ALA A 132 15.56 -8.62 -5.10
C ALA A 132 14.06 -8.55 -5.47
N LEU A 133 13.44 -7.46 -5.02
CA LEU A 133 12.08 -7.05 -5.36
C LEU A 133 12.17 -5.67 -5.98
N ASP A 134 11.33 -5.40 -6.97
CA ASP A 134 11.27 -4.08 -7.62
C ASP A 134 10.45 -3.11 -6.77
N ALA A 135 9.37 -3.61 -6.14
CA ALA A 135 8.61 -2.86 -5.15
C ALA A 135 7.83 -3.79 -4.19
N VAL A 136 7.37 -3.18 -3.10
CA VAL A 136 6.53 -3.82 -2.08
C VAL A 136 5.24 -3.02 -1.93
N PHE A 137 4.13 -3.74 -1.79
CA PHE A 137 2.83 -3.19 -1.39
C PHE A 137 2.45 -3.75 -0.03
N VAL A 138 2.12 -2.89 0.93
CA VAL A 138 1.69 -3.27 2.28
C VAL A 138 0.29 -2.75 2.53
N HIS A 139 -0.63 -3.63 2.91
CA HIS A 139 -1.96 -3.28 3.38
C HIS A 139 -2.28 -4.09 4.65
N THR A 140 -2.59 -3.48 5.79
CA THR A 140 -2.80 -2.04 6.04
C THR A 140 -1.55 -1.34 6.61
N GLN A 141 -1.65 -0.03 6.90
CA GLN A 141 -0.66 0.74 7.67
C GLN A 141 -0.20 0.05 8.96
N VAL A 142 -1.09 -0.74 9.60
CA VAL A 142 -0.81 -1.44 10.84
C VAL A 142 0.23 -2.55 10.64
N ALA A 143 0.27 -3.16 9.46
CA ALA A 143 1.30 -4.13 9.07
C ALA A 143 2.66 -3.47 8.73
N ALA A 144 2.69 -2.15 8.53
CA ALA A 144 3.89 -1.43 8.10
C ALA A 144 4.78 -0.92 9.26
N LEU A 145 4.23 -0.78 10.48
CA LEU A 145 4.86 -0.04 11.59
C LEU A 145 6.30 -0.48 11.90
N LEU A 146 6.53 -1.80 11.97
CA LEU A 146 7.84 -2.35 12.31
C LEU A 146 8.71 -2.66 11.08
N SER A 147 8.26 -2.34 9.87
CA SER A 147 8.94 -2.68 8.61
C SER A 147 9.72 -1.52 7.98
N THR A 148 9.67 -0.32 8.57
CA THR A 148 10.39 0.89 8.15
C THR A 148 11.85 0.69 7.71
N GLY A 149 12.63 -0.07 8.46
CA GLY A 149 14.04 -0.34 8.09
C GLY A 149 14.21 -1.17 6.82
N LEU A 150 13.18 -1.93 6.42
CA LEU A 150 13.15 -2.67 5.15
C LEU A 150 12.70 -1.77 4.00
N PHE A 151 11.86 -0.77 4.25
CA PHE A 151 11.41 0.18 3.21
C PHE A 151 12.55 1.03 2.66
N ALA A 152 13.59 1.26 3.47
CA ALA A 152 14.83 1.90 3.00
C ALA A 152 15.60 1.08 1.95
N ARG A 153 15.29 -0.22 1.78
CA ARG A 153 15.99 -1.13 0.86
C ARG A 153 15.19 -1.42 -0.42
N VAL A 154 13.88 -1.21 -0.40
CA VAL A 154 12.99 -1.53 -1.51
C VAL A 154 11.86 -0.51 -1.57
N PRO A 155 11.57 0.08 -2.74
CA PRO A 155 10.45 0.99 -2.90
C PRO A 155 9.16 0.38 -2.35
N THR A 156 8.49 1.08 -1.45
CA THR A 156 7.33 0.54 -0.74
C THR A 156 6.13 1.46 -0.86
N VAL A 157 5.00 0.88 -1.27
CA VAL A 157 3.68 1.52 -1.23
C VAL A 157 2.94 1.04 0.01
N ILE A 158 2.48 1.98 0.84
CA ILE A 158 1.58 1.66 1.95
C ILE A 158 0.15 2.00 1.53
N SER A 159 -0.74 1.02 1.60
CA SER A 159 -2.17 1.18 1.38
C SER A 159 -2.94 1.18 2.71
N LEU A 160 -3.88 2.11 2.86
CA LEU A 160 -4.73 2.23 4.03
C LEU A 160 -6.16 2.64 3.64
N ASP A 161 -7.11 2.13 4.42
CA ASP A 161 -8.53 2.42 4.31
C ASP A 161 -8.91 3.70 5.06
N ALA A 162 -8.37 3.86 6.26
CA ALA A 162 -8.57 5.01 7.13
C ALA A 162 -7.31 5.25 7.98
N THR A 163 -7.07 6.49 8.41
CA THR A 163 -5.96 6.79 9.33
C THR A 163 -6.34 6.41 10.77
N PRO A 164 -5.37 6.20 11.69
CA PRO A 164 -5.69 5.99 13.10
C PRO A 164 -6.58 7.08 13.68
N ARG A 165 -6.38 8.34 13.26
CA ARG A 165 -7.23 9.45 13.67
C ARG A 165 -8.67 9.33 13.13
N ASP A 166 -8.84 8.93 11.87
CA ASP A 166 -10.19 8.68 11.33
C ASP A 166 -10.89 7.56 12.13
N PHE A 167 -10.14 6.51 12.52
CA PHE A 167 -10.64 5.45 13.38
C PHE A 167 -10.99 5.96 14.78
N ASP A 168 -10.24 6.90 15.35
CA ASP A 168 -10.54 7.50 16.66
C ASP A 168 -11.78 8.41 16.60
N GLU A 169 -11.97 9.16 15.51
CA GLU A 169 -13.13 10.03 15.31
C GLU A 169 -14.43 9.23 15.14
N VAL A 170 -14.37 8.07 14.46
CA VAL A 170 -15.49 7.10 14.40
C VAL A 170 -15.58 6.27 15.68
N GLY A 171 -14.43 5.94 16.29
CA GLY A 171 -14.27 5.12 17.50
C GLY A 171 -14.72 5.80 18.78
N PHE A 172 -14.84 7.13 18.79
CA PHE A 172 -15.54 7.87 19.84
C PHE A 172 -16.99 7.37 20.02
N ALA A 173 -17.64 6.94 18.92
CA ALA A 173 -18.96 6.30 18.98
C ALA A 173 -18.94 4.88 19.58
N TYR A 174 -17.75 4.27 19.76
CA TYR A 174 -17.54 2.91 20.28
C TYR A 174 -16.88 2.85 21.67
N GLY A 175 -16.72 3.99 22.37
CA GLY A 175 -16.30 4.02 23.78
C GLY A 175 -14.81 3.82 24.05
N HIS A 176 -13.92 4.25 23.15
CA HIS A 176 -12.48 4.15 23.34
C HIS A 176 -11.97 5.04 24.51
N ARG A 177 -11.56 4.43 25.63
CA ARG A 177 -10.87 5.14 26.72
C ARG A 177 -9.44 5.46 26.27
N ARG A 178 -9.11 6.76 26.20
CA ARG A 178 -7.75 7.26 25.92
C ARG A 178 -6.76 6.58 26.87
N GLN A 179 -5.76 5.88 26.32
CA GLN A 179 -4.67 5.29 27.11
C GLN A 179 -3.73 6.39 27.64
N ALA A 180 -2.76 6.02 28.49
CA ALA A 180 -1.78 6.96 29.01
C ALA A 180 -1.11 7.74 27.87
N ARG A 181 -0.99 9.07 28.02
CA ARG A 181 -0.56 10.02 26.98
C ARG A 181 0.72 9.61 26.24
N TRP A 182 1.70 9.07 26.96
CA TRP A 182 2.97 8.63 26.40
C TRP A 182 2.84 7.43 25.43
N LEU A 183 1.86 6.53 25.65
CA LEU A 183 1.58 5.42 24.74
C LEU A 183 0.99 5.92 23.42
N GLU A 184 0.12 6.92 23.50
CA GLU A 184 -0.47 7.55 22.30
C GLU A 184 0.57 8.33 21.50
N GLU A 185 1.47 9.05 22.16
CA GLU A 185 2.60 9.72 21.51
C GLU A 185 3.54 8.72 20.83
N LEU A 186 3.83 7.59 21.48
CA LEU A 186 4.63 6.51 20.89
C LEU A 186 3.94 5.89 19.66
N LYS A 187 2.65 5.58 19.75
CA LYS A 187 1.87 5.06 18.61
C LYS A 187 1.87 6.06 17.45
N ALA A 188 1.66 7.34 17.73
CA ALA A 188 1.69 8.39 16.72
C ALA A 188 3.07 8.50 16.06
N ALA A 189 4.15 8.45 16.85
CA ALA A 189 5.51 8.49 16.33
C ALA A 189 5.82 7.28 15.43
N LEU A 190 5.40 6.08 15.81
CA LEU A 190 5.57 4.87 15.00
C LEU A 190 4.81 4.94 13.67
N ASN A 191 3.57 5.43 13.70
CA ASN A 191 2.78 5.64 12.47
C ASN A 191 3.45 6.66 11.55
N ARG A 192 3.81 7.84 12.07
CA ARG A 192 4.49 8.88 11.28
C ARG A 192 5.79 8.36 10.66
N ARG A 193 6.59 7.61 11.43
CA ARG A 193 7.82 7.00 10.93
C ARG A 193 7.56 6.00 9.80
N ALA A 194 6.51 5.19 9.91
CA ALA A 194 6.13 4.24 8.87
C ALA A 194 5.66 4.94 7.59
N LEU A 195 4.76 5.90 7.72
CA LEU A 195 4.19 6.66 6.60
C LEU A 195 5.28 7.50 5.89
N ALA A 196 6.14 8.17 6.66
CA ALA A 196 7.24 8.95 6.11
C ALA A 196 8.24 8.08 5.35
N GLY A 197 8.51 6.86 5.83
CA GLY A 197 9.46 5.93 5.22
C GLY A 197 8.96 5.19 3.98
N ALA A 198 7.67 5.28 3.63
CA ALA A 198 7.14 4.70 2.39
C ALA A 198 7.62 5.50 1.16
N THR A 199 7.63 4.92 -0.02
CA THR A 199 7.86 5.68 -1.27
C THR A 199 6.60 6.46 -1.65
N ALA A 200 5.47 5.78 -1.65
CA ALA A 200 4.15 6.36 -1.93
C ALA A 200 3.08 5.75 -1.02
N LEU A 201 1.94 6.43 -0.95
CA LEU A 201 0.79 6.01 -0.15
C LEU A 201 -0.45 5.92 -1.04
N VAL A 202 -1.22 4.86 -0.84
CA VAL A 202 -2.51 4.66 -1.48
C VAL A 202 -3.60 4.72 -0.41
N THR A 203 -4.64 5.50 -0.67
CA THR A 203 -5.78 5.61 0.23
C THR A 203 -7.08 5.27 -0.47
N TRP A 204 -8.04 4.71 0.27
CA TRP A 204 -9.35 4.36 -0.28
C TRP A 204 -10.28 5.57 -0.44
N SER A 205 -9.99 6.68 0.22
CA SER A 205 -10.86 7.85 0.24
C SER A 205 -10.08 9.15 0.26
N ARG A 206 -10.71 10.23 -0.22
CA ARG A 206 -10.16 11.59 -0.11
C ARG A 206 -10.07 12.07 1.34
N GLN A 207 -10.90 11.53 2.24
CA GLN A 207 -10.83 11.84 3.66
C GLN A 207 -9.53 11.30 4.26
N ALA A 208 -9.23 10.03 4.05
CA ALA A 208 -7.97 9.43 4.51
C ALA A 208 -6.75 10.14 3.91
N ALA A 209 -6.80 10.49 2.61
CA ALA A 209 -5.74 11.27 1.97
C ALA A 209 -5.48 12.63 2.65
N ARG A 210 -6.56 13.36 2.97
CA ARG A 210 -6.47 14.63 3.68
C ARG A 210 -5.91 14.47 5.10
N SER A 211 -6.37 13.45 5.83
CA SER A 211 -5.86 13.17 7.16
C SER A 211 -4.35 12.88 7.16
N LEU A 212 -3.85 12.14 6.16
CA LEU A 212 -2.41 11.90 5.98
C LEU A 212 -1.59 13.18 5.81
N SER A 213 -2.07 14.12 4.98
CA SER A 213 -1.36 15.38 4.77
C SER A 213 -1.46 16.29 6.01
N GLU A 214 -2.65 16.47 6.55
CA GLU A 214 -2.92 17.42 7.63
C GLU A 214 -2.41 16.97 9.01
N HIS A 215 -2.42 15.67 9.30
CA HIS A 215 -2.14 15.17 10.66
C HIS A 215 -0.89 14.31 10.77
N TYR A 216 -0.45 13.72 9.66
CA TYR A 216 0.74 12.86 9.61
C TYR A 216 1.90 13.50 8.84
N GLY A 217 1.71 14.68 8.22
CA GLY A 217 2.75 15.43 7.54
C GLY A 217 3.27 14.75 6.28
N VAL A 218 2.43 13.93 5.63
CA VAL A 218 2.78 13.26 4.38
C VAL A 218 2.62 14.25 3.23
N ASP A 219 3.63 14.31 2.36
CA ASP A 219 3.60 15.10 1.13
C ASP A 219 2.41 14.67 0.23
N PRO A 220 1.49 15.58 -0.14
CA PRO A 220 0.36 15.28 -1.01
C PRO A 220 0.74 14.60 -2.33
N ASP A 221 1.91 14.93 -2.91
CA ASP A 221 2.36 14.37 -4.19
C ASP A 221 2.71 12.87 -4.08
N ARG A 222 2.89 12.37 -2.85
CA ARG A 222 3.11 10.95 -2.56
C ARG A 222 1.81 10.20 -2.26
N ILE A 223 0.66 10.87 -2.26
CA ILE A 223 -0.63 10.28 -1.90
C ILE A 223 -1.49 10.10 -3.14
N THR A 224 -1.90 8.87 -3.42
CA THR A 224 -2.87 8.55 -4.48
C THR A 224 -4.15 7.99 -3.88
N VAL A 225 -5.30 8.47 -4.34
CA VAL A 225 -6.61 7.91 -3.94
C VAL A 225 -7.04 6.83 -4.93
N ILE A 226 -7.04 5.57 -4.50
CA ILE A 226 -7.55 4.43 -5.27
C ILE A 226 -8.64 3.76 -4.45
N ARG A 227 -9.88 3.92 -4.90
CA ARG A 227 -11.05 3.36 -4.21
C ARG A 227 -11.07 1.83 -4.31
N PRO A 228 -11.55 1.12 -3.28
CA PRO A 228 -11.73 -0.32 -3.37
C PRO A 228 -12.78 -0.65 -4.44
N GLY A 229 -12.46 -1.61 -5.30
CA GLY A 229 -13.41 -2.16 -6.27
C GLY A 229 -14.41 -3.12 -5.63
N VAL A 230 -15.49 -3.40 -6.36
CA VAL A 230 -16.49 -4.41 -6.02
C VAL A 230 -16.52 -5.47 -7.12
N ASP A 231 -16.77 -6.72 -6.74
CA ASP A 231 -16.94 -7.82 -7.67
C ASP A 231 -18.34 -7.80 -8.30
N LEU A 232 -18.45 -7.38 -9.55
CA LEU A 232 -19.72 -7.33 -10.27
C LEU A 232 -20.26 -8.71 -10.69
N GLY A 233 -19.43 -9.76 -10.68
CA GLY A 233 -19.89 -11.13 -10.88
C GLY A 233 -20.67 -11.64 -9.66
N LEU A 234 -20.25 -11.23 -8.47
CA LEU A 234 -20.90 -11.55 -7.20
C LEU A 234 -22.04 -10.58 -6.88
N PHE A 235 -21.80 -9.27 -6.98
CA PHE A 235 -22.76 -8.21 -6.68
C PHE A 235 -23.43 -7.74 -7.98
N ARG A 236 -24.43 -8.51 -8.39
CA ARG A 236 -25.31 -8.17 -9.51
C ARG A 236 -26.76 -8.32 -9.06
N PRO A 237 -27.70 -7.55 -9.65
CA PRO A 237 -29.12 -7.78 -9.42
C PRO A 237 -29.46 -9.24 -9.72
N SER A 238 -30.09 -9.93 -8.76
CA SER A 238 -30.76 -11.19 -9.08
C SER A 238 -31.89 -10.88 -10.05
N PRO A 239 -32.16 -11.73 -11.06
CA PRO A 239 -33.40 -11.61 -11.81
C PRO A 239 -34.56 -11.56 -10.80
N ALA A 240 -35.39 -10.53 -10.90
CA ALA A 240 -36.49 -10.30 -9.98
C ALA A 240 -37.36 -11.57 -9.94
N PRO A 241 -37.84 -12.00 -8.76
CA PRO A 241 -38.90 -13.00 -8.72
C PRO A 241 -40.05 -12.47 -9.57
N ARG A 242 -40.44 -13.20 -10.62
CA ARG A 242 -41.67 -12.91 -11.36
C ARG A 242 -42.78 -12.81 -10.32
N SER A 243 -43.38 -11.63 -10.18
CA SER A 243 -44.54 -11.46 -9.32
C SER A 243 -45.55 -12.55 -9.66
N PRO A 244 -46.12 -13.27 -8.68
CA PRO A 244 -47.19 -14.21 -8.98
C PRO A 244 -48.28 -13.42 -9.68
N VAL A 245 -48.58 -13.81 -10.92
CA VAL A 245 -49.75 -13.32 -11.63
C VAL A 245 -50.94 -13.66 -10.74
N TYR A 246 -51.52 -12.66 -10.08
CA TYR A 246 -52.82 -12.80 -9.44
C TYR A 246 -53.79 -13.18 -10.56
N ARG A 247 -54.15 -14.47 -10.65
CA ARG A 247 -55.30 -14.89 -11.42
C ARG A 247 -56.51 -14.23 -10.75
N GLN A 248 -57.06 -13.20 -11.40
CA GLN A 248 -58.42 -12.78 -11.13
C GLN A 248 -59.35 -13.94 -11.52
N ALA A 249 -60.25 -14.23 -10.58
CA ALA A 249 -61.34 -15.21 -10.51
C ALA A 249 -61.63 -16.05 -11.78
#